data_AF-A0AAV3BQ76-F1
#
_entry.id   AF-A0AAV3BQ76-F1
#
_cell.length_a   1.000
_cell.length_b   1.000
_cell.length_c   1.000
_cell.angle_alpha   90.00
_cell.angle_beta   90.00
_cell.angle_gamma   90.00
#
_symmetry.space_group_name_H-M   'P 1'
#
loop_
_entity.id
_entity.type
_entity.pdbx_description
1 polymer ?
#
loop_
_entity_poly.entity_id
_entity_poly.type
_entity_poly.pdbx_seq_one_letter_code
_entity_poly.pdbx_strand_id
1 'polypeptide(L)' 'MKKCLYCGKDLEKEPKENYIENKVGYFCSEDHFDKYILSLTPEEYIEVQNSFCVCSDD' A
#
# COMPACT_ATOMS: atom_id res chain seq x y z
N MET A 1 -8.73 4.82 -10.28
CA MET A 1 -8.69 3.35 -10.42
C MET A 1 -8.15 2.76 -9.13
N LYS A 2 -9.03 2.18 -8.33
CA LYS A 2 -8.62 1.45 -7.12
C LYS A 2 -8.11 0.09 -7.56
N LYS A 3 -6.82 -0.17 -7.40
CA LYS A 3 -6.21 -1.46 -7.74
C LYS A 3 -5.26 -1.91 -6.64
N CYS A 4 -5.17 -3.22 -6.42
CA CYS A 4 -4.18 -3.76 -5.50
C CYS A 4 -2.77 -3.49 -6.04
N LEU A 5 -1.92 -2.84 -5.24
CA LEU A 5 -0.55 -2.52 -5.67
C LEU A 5 0.35 -3.75 -5.79
N TYR A 6 0.01 -4.85 -5.13
CA TYR A 6 0.75 -6.12 -5.22
C TYR A 6 0.33 -6.97 -6.43
N CYS A 7 -0.95 -7.37 -6.49
CA CYS A 7 -1.43 -8.32 -7.51
C CYS A 7 -2.10 -7.65 -8.71
N GLY A 8 -2.29 -6.33 -8.70
CA GLY A 8 -2.92 -5.58 -9.80
C GLY A 8 -4.44 -5.76 -9.92
N LYS A 9 -5.10 -6.51 -9.03
CA LYS A 9 -6.55 -6.74 -9.06
C LYS A 9 -7.29 -5.40 -9.00
N ASP A 10 -8.30 -5.22 -9.85
CA ASP A 10 -9.22 -4.08 -9.77
C ASP A 10 -10.11 -4.21 -8.53
N LEU A 11 -10.19 -3.14 -7.74
CA LEU A 11 -10.94 -3.03 -6.49
C LEU A 11 -12.05 -1.97 -6.58
N GLU A 12 -12.30 -1.42 -7.77
CA GLU A 12 -13.25 -0.32 -7.95
C GLU A 12 -14.70 -0.79 -7.74
N LYS A 13 -14.96 -2.07 -8.05
CA LYS A 13 -16.26 -2.73 -7.89
C LYS A 13 -16.38 -3.56 -6.61
N GLU A 14 -15.29 -3.71 -5.85
CA GLU A 14 -15.30 -4.52 -4.63
C GLU A 14 -15.89 -3.71 -3.48
N PRO A 15 -16.66 -4.33 -2.56
CA PRO A 15 -17.12 -3.67 -1.35
C PRO A 15 -15.91 -3.30 -0.46
N LYS A 16 -16.04 -2.23 0.33
CA LYS A 16 -14.95 -1.72 1.19
C LYS A 16 -14.42 -2.74 2.21
N GLU A 17 -15.20 -3.75 2.56
CA GLU A 17 -14.79 -4.84 3.45
C GLU A 17 -13.81 -5.84 2.80
N ASN A 18 -13.72 -5.86 1.46
CA ASN A 18 -12.89 -6.80 0.70
C ASN A 18 -11.51 -6.23 0.32
N TYR A 19 -11.17 -5.03 0.77
CA TYR A 19 -9.86 -4.44 0.56
C TYR A 19 -9.48 -3.52 1.71
N ILE A 20 -8.18 -3.35 1.91
CA ILE A 20 -7.62 -2.36 2.82
C ILE A 20 -7.17 -1.13 2.03
N GLU A 21 -7.36 0.04 2.63
CA GLU A 21 -6.92 1.34 2.13
C GLU A 21 -6.02 1.96 3.20
N ASN A 22 -4.78 2.31 2.85
CA ASN A 22 -3.85 2.99 3.73
C ASN A 22 -3.12 4.13 2.98
N LYS A 23 -2.18 4.82 3.64
CA LYS A 23 -1.42 5.94 3.04
C LYS A 23 -0.61 5.53 1.80
N VAL A 24 -0.25 4.26 1.68
CA VAL A 24 0.53 3.72 0.55
C VAL A 24 -0.39 3.43 -0.63
N GLY A 25 -1.59 2.88 -0.37
CA GLY A 25 -2.57 2.61 -1.40
C GLY A 25 -3.60 1.56 -1.02
N TYR A 26 -4.04 0.80 -2.01
CA TYR A 26 -5.10 -0.21 -1.87
C TYR A 26 -4.52 -1.62 -1.97
N PHE A 27 -5.01 -2.54 -1.13
CA PHE A 27 -4.58 -3.94 -1.13
C PHE A 27 -5.75 -4.88 -0.88
N CYS A 28 -5.71 -6.08 -1.44
CA CYS A 28 -6.75 -7.09 -1.20
C CYS A 28 -6.78 -7.56 0.27
N SER A 29 -5.65 -7.53 0.95
CA SER A 29 -5.48 -8.01 2.32
C SER A 29 -4.18 -7.47 2.92
N GLU A 30 -4.00 -7.63 4.23
CA GLU A 30 -2.74 -7.33 4.92
C GLU A 30 -1.55 -8.15 4.36
N ASP A 31 -1.75 -9.44 4.04
CA ASP A 31 -0.72 -10.29 3.40
C ASP A 31 -0.22 -9.70 2.07
N HIS A 32 -1.09 -9.09 1.27
CA HIS A 32 -0.68 -8.42 0.03
C HIS A 32 0.10 -7.13 0.30
N PHE A 33 -0.22 -6.42 1.38
CA PHE A 33 0.56 -5.26 1.81
C PHE A 33 1.96 -5.68 2.27
N ASP A 34 2.08 -6.70 3.11
CA ASP A 34 3.38 -7.22 3.55
C ASP A 34 4.25 -7.67 2.36
N LYS A 35 3.67 -8.44 1.43
CA LYS A 35 4.38 -8.87 0.22
C LYS A 35 4.79 -7.72 -0.68
N TYR A 36 3.95 -6.68 -0.80
CA TYR A 36 4.30 -5.47 -1.52
C TYR A 36 5.52 -4.81 -0.89
N ILE A 37 5.50 -4.57 0.42
CA ILE A 37 6.61 -3.94 1.16
C ILE A 37 7.91 -4.73 1.01
N LEU A 38 7.85 -6.06 1.09
CA LEU A 38 9.02 -6.94 0.89
C LEU A 38 9.52 -6.98 -0.56
N SER A 39 8.67 -6.64 -1.54
CA SER A 39 9.05 -6.59 -2.95
C SER A 39 9.68 -5.27 -3.38
N LEU A 40 9.61 -4.24 -2.53
CA LEU A 40 10.16 -2.92 -2.82
C LEU A 40 11.68 -2.95 -2.86
N THR A 41 12.23 -2.12 -3.72
CA THR A 41 13.65 -1.76 -3.62
C THR A 41 13.92 -0.98 -2.32
N PRO A 42 15.17 -0.91 -1.84
CA PRO A 42 15.50 -0.11 -0.66
C PRO A 42 15.06 1.35 -0.78
N GLU A 43 15.16 1.95 -1.97
CA GLU A 43 14.76 3.32 -2.25
C GLU A 43 13.24 3.50 -2.12
N GLU A 44 12.46 2.65 -2.78
CA GLU A 44 10.99 2.68 -2.68
C GLU A 44 10.50 2.39 -1.26
N TYR A 45 11.16 1.48 -0.55
CA TYR A 45 10.85 1.20 0.85
C TYR A 45 11.07 2.45 1.72
N ILE A 46 12.16 3.19 1.50
CA ILE A 46 12.44 4.45 2.20
C ILE A 46 11.35 5.49 1.90
N GLU A 47 10.92 5.63 0.65
CA GLU A 47 9.81 6.55 0.30
C GLU A 47 8.49 6.18 0.98
N VAL A 48 8.18 4.88 1.04
CA VAL A 48 7.00 4.37 1.75
C VAL A 48 7.11 4.66 3.25
N GLN A 49 8.26 4.36 3.87
CA GLN A 49 8.48 4.65 5.29
C GLN A 49 8.40 6.16 5.59
N ASN A 50 8.95 7.01 4.73
CA ASN A 50 8.86 8.47 4.83
C ASN A 50 7.42 8.97 4.74
N SER A 51 6.55 8.30 3.97
CA SER A 51 5.12 8.63 3.91
C SER A 51 4.37 8.35 5.22
N PHE A 52 4.88 7.44 6.05
CA PHE A 52 4.39 7.19 7.41
C PHE A 52 5.12 8.02 8.47
N CYS A 53 6.39 8.34 8.23
CA CYS A 53 7.22 9.11 9.13
C CYS A 53 6.82 10.58 9.06
N VAL A 54 6.10 11.03 10.08
CA VAL A 54 6.01 12.44 10.45
C VAL A 54 7.38 12.89 10.97
N CYS A 55 8.37 13.04 10.09
CA CYS A 55 9.44 13.99 10.35
C CYS A 55 8.77 15.36 10.33
N SER A 56 8.19 15.76 11.47
CA SER A 56 7.83 17.14 11.72
C SER A 56 9.09 17.97 11.51
N ASP A 57 9.10 18.75 10.44
CA ASP A 57 10.04 19.84 10.24
C ASP A 57 9.84 20.80 11.43
N ASP A 58 10.89 20.94 12.25
CA ASP A 58 11.01 21.93 13.32
C ASP A 58 11.17 23.33 12.72
#